data_AF-A0A8J6NFR1-F1
#
_entry.id   AF-A0A8J6NFR1-F1
#
_cell.length_a   1.000
_cell.length_b   1.000
_cell.length_c   1.000
_cell.angle_alpha   90.00
_cell.angle_beta   90.00
_cell.angle_gamma   90.00
#
_symmetry.space_group_name_H-M   'P 1'
#
loop_
_entity.id
_entity.type
_entity.pdbx_description
1 polymer ?
#
loop_
_entity_poly.entity_id
_entity_poly.type
_entity_poly.pdbx_seq_one_letter_code
_entity_poly.pdbx_strand_id
1 'polypeptide(L)'
;MSHLLLLLAIIPLSCFNLTTTFNAKRRWMLTGITIGMVIAPVSLALIKFSYIPVIGKLIGLIGLVTNLIHGSVGYFGLMTIGIMEPGAVIAGPELLLINMVNAVVWASYYGIIGYNIDNKNTAVVANLHPLQSCNISQRKNAA
;
A
#
# COMPACT_ATOMS: atom_id res chain seq x y z
N MET A 1 10.08 0.43 21.02
CA MET A 1 8.95 -0.14 20.23
C MET A 1 8.85 0.38 18.80
N SER A 2 9.24 1.62 18.51
CA SER A 2 9.23 2.17 17.13
C SER A 2 10.12 1.44 16.12
N HIS A 3 11.16 0.76 16.60
CA HIS A 3 12.12 0.07 15.73
C HIS A 3 11.52 -1.13 14.99
N LEU A 4 10.60 -1.89 15.60
CA LEU A 4 9.93 -3.02 14.94
C LEU A 4 8.96 -2.55 13.85
N LEU A 5 8.27 -1.43 14.09
CA LEU A 5 7.37 -0.83 13.11
C LEU A 5 8.14 -0.22 11.93
N LEU A 6 9.33 0.32 12.19
CA LEU A 6 10.25 0.76 11.14
C LEU A 6 10.71 -0.42 10.27
N LEU A 7 11.01 -1.57 10.86
CA LEU A 7 11.34 -2.78 10.09
C LEU A 7 10.18 -3.25 9.21
N LEU A 8 8.95 -3.21 9.74
CA LEU A 8 7.73 -3.47 8.97
C LEU A 8 7.54 -2.52 7.79
N ALA A 9 8.09 -1.30 7.85
CA ALA A 9 8.07 -0.35 6.74
C ALA A 9 9.24 -0.55 5.75
N ILE A 10 10.45 -0.78 6.28
CA ILE A 10 11.68 -0.84 5.47
C ILE A 10 11.72 -2.11 4.62
N ILE A 11 11.35 -3.27 5.16
CA ILE A 11 11.46 -4.56 4.45
C ILE A 11 10.61 -4.56 3.16
N PRO A 12 9.32 -4.18 3.17
CA PRO A 12 8.52 -4.06 1.95
C PRO A 12 9.12 -3.09 0.92
N LEU A 13 9.61 -1.93 1.37
CA LEU A 13 10.21 -0.93 0.49
C LEU A 13 11.48 -1.44 -0.18
N SER A 14 12.33 -2.18 0.55
CA SER A 14 13.51 -2.85 0.00
C SER A 14 13.11 -3.94 -1.01
N CYS A 15 12.12 -4.76 -0.69
CA CYS A 15 11.59 -5.78 -1.59
C CYS A 15 11.01 -5.17 -2.88
N PHE A 16 10.30 -4.05 -2.80
CA PHE A 16 9.77 -3.31 -3.94
C PHE A 16 10.87 -2.79 -4.86
N ASN A 17 11.91 -2.17 -4.29
CA ASN A 17 13.02 -1.64 -5.06
C ASN A 17 13.72 -2.76 -5.85
N LEU A 18 13.87 -3.93 -5.25
CA LEU A 18 14.41 -5.13 -5.90
C LEU A 18 13.45 -5.69 -6.98
N THR A 19 12.15 -5.78 -6.71
CA THR A 19 11.21 -6.39 -7.67
C THR A 19 10.94 -5.52 -8.89
N THR A 20 10.99 -4.19 -8.76
CA THR A 20 10.84 -3.27 -9.91
C THR A 20 12.01 -3.39 -10.89
N THR A 21 13.17 -3.89 -10.45
CA THR A 21 14.31 -4.18 -11.33
C THR A 21 14.10 -5.44 -12.19
N PHE A 22 13.25 -6.38 -11.76
CA PHE A 22 13.08 -7.68 -12.42
C PHE A 22 11.73 -7.87 -13.14
N ASN A 23 10.67 -7.15 -12.78
CA ASN A 23 9.31 -7.42 -13.31
C ASN A 23 8.48 -6.16 -13.60
N ALA A 24 8.86 -5.41 -14.65
CA ALA A 24 8.18 -4.17 -15.04
C ALA A 24 6.70 -4.34 -15.44
N LYS A 25 6.27 -5.55 -15.86
CA LYS A 25 4.89 -5.82 -16.30
C LYS A 25 3.84 -5.76 -15.17
N ARG A 26 4.23 -5.97 -13.91
CA ARG A 26 3.32 -5.97 -12.75
C ARG A 26 3.68 -4.90 -11.73
N ARG A 27 4.24 -3.79 -12.22
CA ARG A 27 4.81 -2.74 -11.38
C ARG A 27 3.75 -2.10 -10.48
N TRP A 28 2.52 -1.89 -10.97
CA TRP A 28 1.49 -1.24 -10.17
C TRP A 28 0.95 -2.18 -9.08
N MET A 29 0.78 -3.47 -9.37
CA MET A 29 0.45 -4.48 -8.36
C MET A 29 1.48 -4.53 -7.24
N LEU A 30 2.77 -4.59 -7.59
CA LEU A 30 3.87 -4.62 -6.62
C LEU A 30 3.95 -3.33 -5.80
N THR A 31 3.72 -2.18 -6.44
CA THR A 31 3.62 -0.88 -5.75
C THR A 31 2.48 -0.91 -4.74
N GLY A 32 1.30 -1.38 -5.16
CA GLY A 32 0.11 -1.47 -4.32
C GLY A 32 0.33 -2.36 -3.10
N ILE A 33 0.86 -3.57 -3.29
CA ILE A 33 1.20 -4.49 -2.20
C ILE A 33 2.15 -3.83 -1.20
N THR A 34 3.19 -3.17 -1.70
CA THR A 34 4.21 -2.51 -0.87
C THR A 34 3.61 -1.37 -0.05
N ILE A 35 2.83 -0.49 -0.68
CA ILE A 35 2.15 0.60 0.01
C ILE A 35 1.23 0.04 1.10
N GLY A 36 0.43 -0.96 0.77
CA GLY A 36 -0.50 -1.55 1.73
C GLY A 36 0.18 -2.20 2.93
N MET A 37 1.35 -2.82 2.75
CA MET A 37 2.10 -3.40 3.88
C MET A 37 2.60 -2.34 4.88
N VAL A 38 2.91 -1.12 4.41
CA VAL A 38 3.56 -0.09 5.23
C VAL A 38 2.62 1.02 5.70
N ILE A 39 1.42 1.13 5.13
CA ILE A 39 0.53 2.28 5.35
C ILE A 39 0.11 2.42 6.82
N ALA A 40 -0.19 1.31 7.50
CA ALA A 40 -0.57 1.31 8.92
C ALA A 40 0.59 1.75 9.85
N PRO A 41 1.79 1.13 9.82
CA PRO A 41 2.90 1.58 10.66
C PRO A 41 3.39 3.00 10.31
N VAL A 42 3.28 3.43 9.04
CA VAL A 42 3.62 4.81 8.63
C VAL A 42 2.60 5.82 9.17
N SER A 43 1.30 5.54 9.11
CA SER A 43 0.27 6.39 9.71
C SER A 43 0.50 6.59 11.22
N LEU A 44 0.87 5.53 11.94
CA LEU A 44 1.22 5.63 13.35
C LEU A 44 2.48 6.49 13.58
N ALA A 45 3.49 6.38 12.70
CA ALA A 45 4.68 7.22 12.77
C ALA A 45 4.36 8.71 12.51
N LEU A 46 3.42 9.00 11.60
CA LEU A 46 2.98 10.36 11.30
C LEU A 46 2.32 11.05 12.51
N ILE A 47 1.63 10.32 13.39
CA ILE A 47 1.08 10.87 14.64
C ILE A 47 2.16 11.55 15.47
N LYS A 48 3.40 11.05 15.46
CA LYS A 48 4.51 11.64 16.23
C LYS A 48 4.89 13.05 15.76
N PHE A 49 4.49 13.46 14.56
CA PHE A 49 4.71 14.83 14.10
C PHE A 49 3.77 15.84 14.77
N SER A 50 2.70 15.37 15.45
CA SER A 50 1.82 16.25 16.24
C SER A 50 2.54 16.99 17.38
N TYR A 51 3.71 16.51 17.79
CA TYR A 51 4.57 17.17 18.78
C TYR A 51 5.35 18.38 18.22
N ILE A 52 5.36 18.58 16.90
CA ILE A 52 6.05 19.70 16.24
C ILE A 52 5.04 20.83 15.93
N PRO A 53 5.33 22.10 16.26
CA PRO A 53 4.38 23.19 16.11
C PRO A 53 4.04 23.54 14.65
N VAL A 54 2.82 24.06 14.47
CA VAL A 54 2.17 24.55 13.22
C VAL A 54 2.10 23.53 12.08
N ILE A 55 3.19 23.28 11.37
CA ILE A 55 3.21 22.37 10.21
C ILE A 55 3.13 20.90 10.68
N GLY A 56 3.83 20.58 11.77
CA GLY A 56 3.81 19.24 12.35
C GLY A 56 2.43 18.82 12.83
N LYS A 57 1.61 19.75 13.35
CA LYS A 57 0.24 19.48 13.78
C LYS A 57 -0.67 19.03 12.63
N LEU A 58 -0.58 19.66 11.45
CA LEU A 58 -1.39 19.26 10.29
C LEU A 58 -1.00 17.88 9.79
N ILE A 59 0.32 17.61 9.69
CA ILE A 59 0.84 16.30 9.30
C ILE A 59 0.45 15.24 10.34
N GLY A 60 0.55 15.58 11.63
CA GLY A 60 0.13 14.73 12.74
C GLY A 60 -1.35 14.40 12.71
N LEU A 61 -2.20 15.36 12.33
CA LEU A 61 -3.64 15.14 12.17
C LEU A 61 -3.96 14.18 11.01
N ILE A 62 -3.27 14.33 9.88
CA ILE A 62 -3.37 13.38 8.77
C ILE A 62 -2.95 11.98 9.24
N GLY A 63 -1.83 11.90 9.97
CA GLY A 63 -1.37 10.67 10.61
C GLY A 63 -2.41 10.06 11.53
N LEU A 64 -3.07 10.87 12.37
CA LEU A 64 -4.11 10.41 13.29
C LEU A 64 -5.32 9.82 12.56
N VAL A 65 -5.88 10.56 11.60
CA VAL A 65 -7.06 10.12 10.84
C VAL A 65 -6.75 8.85 10.06
N THR A 66 -5.62 8.83 9.35
CA THR A 66 -5.22 7.63 8.60
C THR A 66 -4.90 6.46 9.53
N ASN A 67 -4.32 6.69 10.70
CA ASN A 67 -4.08 5.61 11.67
C ASN A 67 -5.38 5.05 12.23
N LEU A 68 -6.41 5.88 12.46
CA LEU A 68 -7.72 5.40 12.87
C LEU A 68 -8.33 4.50 11.79
N ILE A 69 -8.27 4.90 10.52
CA ILE A 69 -8.81 4.11 9.40
C ILE A 69 -8.00 2.82 9.22
N HIS A 70 -6.69 2.94 9.03
CA HIS A 70 -5.84 1.80 8.71
C HIS A 70 -5.62 0.88 9.91
N GLY A 71 -5.58 1.43 11.12
CA GLY A 71 -5.33 0.70 12.36
C GLY A 71 -6.54 -0.07 12.87
N SER A 72 -7.74 0.49 12.71
CA SER A 72 -8.97 -0.08 13.28
C SER A 72 -9.38 -1.41 12.65
N VAL A 73 -9.11 -1.63 11.36
CA VAL A 73 -9.52 -2.84 10.64
C VAL A 73 -8.95 -4.10 11.30
N GLY A 74 -7.65 -4.11 11.58
CA GLY A 74 -6.97 -5.23 12.23
C GLY A 74 -7.40 -5.41 13.68
N TYR A 75 -7.65 -4.32 14.41
CA TYR A 75 -8.18 -4.39 15.77
C TYR A 75 -9.57 -5.04 15.81
N PHE A 76 -10.51 -4.55 14.99
CA PHE A 76 -11.85 -5.12 14.92
C PHE A 76 -11.83 -6.55 14.36
N GLY A 77 -10.97 -6.83 13.37
CA GLY A 77 -10.80 -8.17 12.83
C GLY A 77 -10.29 -9.19 13.85
N LEU A 78 -9.33 -8.80 14.71
CA LEU A 78 -8.82 -9.66 15.78
C LEU A 78 -9.84 -9.82 16.92
N MET A 79 -10.62 -8.78 17.20
CA MET A 79 -11.70 -8.83 18.19
C MET A 79 -12.82 -9.79 17.75
N THR A 80 -13.25 -9.73 16.48
CA THR A 80 -14.37 -10.55 16.00
C THR A 80 -14.06 -12.04 15.98
N ILE A 81 -12.80 -12.42 15.79
CA ILE A 81 -12.35 -13.82 15.84
C ILE A 81 -11.92 -14.27 17.25
N GLY A 82 -12.11 -13.42 18.26
CA GLY A 82 -11.86 -13.76 19.67
C GLY A 82 -10.37 -13.83 20.05
N ILE A 83 -9.46 -13.30 19.22
CA ILE A 83 -8.03 -13.24 19.55
C ILE A 83 -7.72 -12.06 20.49
N MET A 84 -8.54 -11.00 20.43
CA MET A 84 -8.44 -9.84 21.32
C MET A 84 -9.72 -9.64 22.13
N GLU A 85 -9.54 -9.39 23.42
CA GLU A 85 -10.65 -9.05 24.31
C GLU A 85 -11.02 -7.56 24.19
N PRO A 86 -12.33 -7.23 24.13
CA PRO A 86 -12.79 -5.85 24.16
C PRO A 86 -12.33 -5.12 25.42
N GLY A 87 -11.73 -3.93 25.25
CA GLY A 87 -11.29 -3.11 26.38
C GLY A 87 -9.96 -3.53 27.01
N ALA A 88 -9.31 -4.58 26.48
CA ALA A 88 -7.95 -4.92 26.88
C ALA A 88 -6.96 -3.79 26.55
N VAL A 89 -6.00 -3.57 27.44
CA VAL A 89 -4.90 -2.62 27.19
C VAL A 89 -4.04 -3.18 26.07
N ILE A 90 -3.96 -2.45 24.95
CA ILE A 90 -3.12 -2.83 23.82
C ILE A 90 -1.65 -2.62 24.20
N ALA A 91 -0.96 -3.70 24.54
CA ALA A 91 0.47 -3.70 24.76
C ALA A 91 1.24 -3.98 23.46
N GLY A 92 2.56 -4.14 23.58
CA GLY A 92 3.46 -4.23 22.44
C GLY A 92 3.17 -5.39 21.46
N PRO A 93 3.01 -6.63 21.95
CA PRO A 93 2.68 -7.78 21.11
C PRO A 93 1.33 -7.64 20.40
N GLU A 94 0.32 -7.14 21.11
CA GLU A 94 -1.03 -6.86 20.61
C GLU A 94 -0.98 -5.84 19.48
N LEU A 95 -0.23 -4.76 19.67
CA LEU A 95 -0.03 -3.74 18.65
C LEU A 95 0.69 -4.29 17.42
N LEU A 96 1.69 -5.16 17.60
CA LEU A 96 2.37 -5.83 16.49
C LEU A 96 1.39 -6.69 15.69
N LEU A 97 0.57 -7.49 16.38
CA LEU A 97 -0.41 -8.37 15.76
C LEU A 97 -1.44 -7.59 14.95
N ILE A 98 -1.99 -6.51 15.52
CA ILE A 98 -2.90 -5.58 14.81
C ILE A 98 -2.24 -5.08 13.52
N ASN A 99 -0.99 -4.61 13.60
CA ASN A 99 -0.28 -4.08 12.44
C ASN A 99 0.04 -5.16 11.39
N MET A 100 0.29 -6.41 11.78
CA MET A 100 0.47 -7.52 10.85
C MET A 100 -0.81 -7.83 10.09
N VAL A 101 -1.95 -7.89 10.78
CA VAL A 101 -3.27 -8.09 10.14
C VAL A 101 -3.57 -6.95 9.18
N ASN A 102 -3.34 -5.70 9.62
CA ASN A 102 -3.51 -4.53 8.78
C ASN A 102 -2.61 -4.59 7.54
N ALA A 103 -1.34 -4.97 7.68
CA ALA A 103 -0.42 -5.11 6.55
C ALA A 103 -0.97 -6.08 5.50
N VAL A 104 -1.53 -7.22 5.92
CA VAL A 104 -2.14 -8.21 5.00
C VAL A 104 -3.37 -7.64 4.30
N VAL A 105 -4.30 -7.04 5.06
CA VAL A 105 -5.56 -6.50 4.51
C VAL A 105 -5.29 -5.37 3.51
N TRP A 106 -4.46 -4.40 3.90
CA TRP A 106 -4.17 -3.25 3.06
C TRP A 106 -3.27 -3.64 1.88
N ALA A 107 -2.30 -4.55 2.04
CA ALA A 107 -1.53 -5.07 0.91
C ALA A 107 -2.41 -5.73 -0.14
N SER A 108 -3.41 -6.50 0.29
CA SER A 108 -4.37 -7.12 -0.60
C SER A 108 -5.21 -6.07 -1.33
N TYR A 109 -5.77 -5.10 -0.59
CA TYR A 109 -6.61 -4.05 -1.15
C TYR A 109 -5.86 -3.20 -2.18
N TYR A 110 -4.70 -2.65 -1.81
CA TYR A 110 -3.89 -1.82 -2.72
C TYR A 110 -3.23 -2.65 -3.82
N GLY A 111 -2.90 -3.91 -3.56
CA GLY A 111 -2.41 -4.85 -4.58
C GLY A 111 -3.44 -5.11 -5.69
N ILE A 112 -4.71 -5.30 -5.34
CA ILE A 112 -5.82 -5.45 -6.29
C ILE A 112 -6.00 -4.17 -7.13
N ILE A 113 -5.95 -2.99 -6.49
CA ILE A 113 -6.01 -1.71 -7.21
C ILE A 113 -4.85 -1.62 -8.22
N GLY A 114 -3.63 -1.92 -7.79
CA GLY A 114 -2.45 -1.93 -8.64
C GLY A 114 -2.57 -2.92 -9.81
N TYR A 115 -3.07 -4.12 -9.55
CA TYR A 115 -3.32 -5.13 -10.56
C TYR A 115 -4.32 -4.66 -11.62
N ASN A 116 -5.41 -4.00 -11.21
CA ASN A 116 -6.39 -3.46 -12.13
C ASN A 116 -5.81 -2.35 -13.02
N ILE A 117 -4.87 -1.55 -12.49
CA ILE A 117 -4.14 -0.54 -13.27
C ILE A 117 -3.20 -1.22 -14.28
N ASP A 118 -2.45 -2.23 -13.87
CA ASP A 118 -1.58 -3.02 -14.77
C ASP A 118 -2.39 -3.64 -15.93
N ASN A 119 -3.56 -4.23 -15.63
CA ASN A 119 -4.45 -4.81 -16.64
C ASN A 119 -4.98 -3.76 -17.62
N LYS A 120 -5.41 -2.58 -17.13
CA LYS A 120 -5.87 -1.49 -17.99
C LYS A 120 -4.76 -0.97 -18.89
N ASN A 121 -3.55 -0.78 -18.37
CA ASN A 121 -2.40 -0.33 -19.15
C ASN A 121 -2.04 -1.35 -20.24
N THR A 122 -2.08 -2.64 -19.92
CA THR A 122 -1.83 -3.71 -20.90
C THR A 122 -2.90 -3.71 -21.99
N ALA A 123 -4.17 -3.50 -21.64
CA ALA A 123 -5.26 -3.40 -22.60
C ALA A 123 -5.14 -2.15 -23.51
N VAL A 124 -4.72 -1.01 -22.98
CA VAL A 124 -4.48 0.21 -23.78
C VAL A 124 -3.32 -0.01 -24.77
N VAL A 125 -2.21 -0.59 -24.33
CA VAL A 125 -1.07 -0.90 -25.21
C VAL A 125 -1.45 -1.91 -26.30
N ALA A 126 -2.23 -2.94 -25.94
CA ALA A 126 -2.72 -3.92 -26.90
C ALA A 126 -3.66 -3.32 -27.96
N ASN A 127 -4.44 -2.29 -27.63
CA ASN A 127 -5.33 -1.59 -28.58
C ASN A 127 -4.59 -0.57 -29.46
N LEU A 128 -3.45 -0.02 -29.00
CA LEU A 128 -2.61 0.89 -29.80
C LEU A 128 -1.79 0.14 -30.87
N HIS A 129 -1.36 -1.08 -30.58
CA HIS A 129 -0.55 -1.89 -31.49
C HIS A 129 -1.22 -2.18 -32.87
N PRO A 130 -2.51 -2.61 -32.95
CA PRO A 130 -3.17 -2.81 -34.24
C PRO A 130 -3.40 -1.49 -34.99
N LEU A 131 -3.70 -0.39 -34.28
CA LEU A 131 -3.86 0.93 -34.90
C LEU A 131 -2.54 1.46 -35.53
N GLN A 132 -1.40 1.21 -34.89
CA GLN A 132 -0.09 1.52 -35.48
C GLN A 132 0.21 0.67 -36.71
N SER A 133 -0.14 -0.62 -36.71
CA SER A 133 0.07 -1.49 -37.87
C SER A 133 -0.81 -1.14 -39.08
N CYS A 134 -2.05 -0.70 -38.84
CA CYS A 134 -2.97 -0.25 -39.90
C CYS A 134 -2.49 1.05 -40.57
N ASN A 135 -1.96 1.99 -39.78
CA ASN A 135 -1.47 3.28 -40.28
C ASN A 135 -0.18 3.13 -41.13
N ILE A 136 0.67 2.14 -40.83
CA ILE A 136 1.87 1.82 -41.63
C ILE A 136 1.48 1.17 -42.97
N SER A 137 0.47 0.31 -43.00
CA SER A 137 -0.03 -0.30 -44.24
C SER A 137 -0.64 0.75 -45.18
N GLN A 138 -1.41 1.71 -44.67
CA GLN A 138 -2.00 2.75 -45.50
C GLN A 138 -0.97 3.76 -46.04
N ARG A 139 0.09 4.07 -45.30
CA ARG A 139 1.20 4.90 -45.81
C ARG A 139 2.01 4.22 -46.93
N LYS A 140 2.13 2.89 -46.94
CA LYS A 140 2.84 2.16 -48.00
C LYS A 140 2.05 2.02 -49.30
N ASN A 141 0.72 2.13 -49.25
CA ASN A 141 -0.14 2.05 -50.42
C ASN A 141 -0.48 3.43 -51.03
N ALA A 142 -0.02 4.51 -50.41
CA ALA A 142 -0.26 5.89 -50.83
C ALA A 142 1.00 6.60 -51.38
N ALA A 143 2.10 5.86 -51.56
CA ALA A 143 3.35 6.30 -52.18
C ALA A 143 3.62 5.44 -53.41
#